data_AF-A0AAE0XLK9-F1
#
_entry.id   AF-A0AAE0XLK9-F1
#
_cell.length_a   1.000
_cell.length_b   1.000
_cell.length_c   1.000
_cell.angle_alpha   90.00
_cell.angle_beta   90.00
_cell.angle_gamma   90.00
#
_symmetry.space_group_name_H-M   'P 1'
#
loop_
_entity.id
_entity.type
_entity.pdbx_description
1 polymer ?
#
loop_
_entity_poly.entity_id
_entity_poly.type
_entity_poly.pdbx_seq_one_letter_code
_entity_poly.pdbx_strand_id
1 'polypeptide(L)'
;MDQLRSWLTAILVGVAAVAYLSLSAKHKRRATLGQRLDDETPAEVKEVWKPDERITHRSRQPFEILYSGSTDGSNGDADVDIIAVHGLGSDVDWSWTWKGGDKPVNWLQDIDMLPAKVPSSRIIAYNYESR
;
A
#
# COMPACT_ATOMS: atom_id res chain seq x y z
N MET A 1 -31.13 48.68 16.05
CA MET A 1 -29.94 47.86 15.73
C MET A 1 -30.12 46.39 16.16
N ASP A 2 -31.25 46.03 16.79
CA ASP A 2 -31.45 44.69 17.35
C ASP A 2 -32.01 43.67 16.35
N GLN A 3 -32.70 44.12 15.30
CA GLN A 3 -33.23 43.25 14.25
C GLN A 3 -32.13 42.57 13.41
N LEU A 4 -31.06 43.30 13.08
CA LEU A 4 -29.93 42.77 12.29
C LEU A 4 -29.09 41.77 13.10
N ARG A 5 -28.97 41.99 14.42
CA ARG A 5 -28.27 41.08 15.34
C ARG A 5 -29.04 39.76 15.52
N SER A 6 -30.37 39.80 15.55
CA SER A 6 -31.21 38.61 15.65
C SER A 6 -31.18 37.72 14.40
N TRP A 7 -31.02 38.31 13.21
CA TRP A 7 -30.89 37.53 11.98
C TRP A 7 -29.52 36.86 11.86
N LEU A 8 -28.46 37.55 12.28
CA LEU A 8 -27.10 37.01 12.27
C LEU A 8 -26.93 35.84 13.25
N THR A 9 -27.55 35.89 14.44
CA THR A 9 -27.53 34.75 15.38
C THR A 9 -28.31 33.54 14.85
N ALA A 10 -29.47 33.77 14.22
CA ALA A 10 -30.25 32.69 13.62
C ALA A 10 -29.50 31.94 12.50
N ILE A 11 -28.75 32.67 11.66
CA ILE A 11 -27.95 32.07 10.59
C ILE A 11 -26.80 31.24 11.17
N LEU A 12 -26.08 31.75 12.18
CA LEU A 12 -24.97 31.02 12.80
C LEU A 12 -25.44 29.73 13.49
N VAL A 13 -26.59 29.75 14.18
CA VAL A 13 -27.18 28.55 14.79
C VAL A 13 -27.62 27.55 13.72
N GLY A 14 -28.19 28.02 12.62
CA GLY A 14 -28.57 27.17 11.48
C GLY A 14 -27.37 26.45 10.85
N VAL A 15 -26.26 27.16 10.60
CA VAL A 15 -25.04 26.58 10.03
C VAL A 15 -24.42 25.55 10.99
N ALA A 16 -24.37 25.84 12.29
CA ALA A 16 -23.89 24.90 13.30
C ALA A 16 -24.75 23.63 13.39
N ALA A 17 -26.08 23.76 13.30
CA ALA A 17 -27.00 22.63 13.31
C ALA A 17 -26.82 21.74 12.07
N VAL A 18 -26.65 22.33 10.88
CA VAL A 18 -26.40 21.57 9.63
C VAL A 18 -25.04 20.87 9.67
N ALA A 19 -23.99 21.52 10.19
CA ALA A 19 -22.68 20.90 10.37
C ALA A 19 -22.76 19.73 11.37
N TYR A 20 -23.44 19.91 12.50
CA TYR A 20 -23.64 18.86 13.52
C TYR A 20 -24.43 17.67 12.96
N LEU A 21 -25.53 17.91 12.23
CA LEU A 21 -26.31 16.86 11.59
C LEU A 21 -25.48 16.11 10.52
N SER A 22 -24.63 16.82 9.78
CA SER A 22 -23.74 16.21 8.78
C SER A 22 -22.64 15.35 9.40
N LEU A 23 -22.04 15.79 10.51
CA LEU A 23 -21.05 15.03 11.28
C LEU A 23 -21.68 13.81 11.96
N SER A 24 -22.88 13.96 12.55
CA SER A 24 -23.67 12.89 13.15
C SER A 24 -24.06 11.81 12.14
N ALA A 25 -24.50 12.20 10.94
CA ALA A 25 -24.87 11.27 9.88
C ALA A 25 -23.65 10.48 9.35
N LYS A 26 -22.46 11.09 9.27
CA LYS A 26 -21.22 10.40 8.88
C LYS A 26 -20.79 9.34 9.91
N HIS A 27 -21.04 9.58 11.20
CA HIS A 27 -20.71 8.62 12.25
C HIS A 27 -21.67 7.43 12.27
N LYS A 28 -22.98 7.66 12.03
CA LYS A 28 -23.97 6.57 11.95
C LYS A 28 -23.79 5.67 10.72
N ARG A 29 -23.38 6.21 9.57
CA ARG A 29 -23.08 5.38 8.37
C ARG A 29 -21.91 4.40 8.57
N ARG A 30 -21.03 4.64 9.54
CA ARG A 30 -19.96 3.70 9.93
C ARG A 30 -20.39 2.65 10.95
N ALA A 31 -21.49 2.88 11.67
CA ALA A 31 -22.00 1.97 12.70
C ALA A 31 -23.13 1.05 12.21
N THR A 32 -23.73 1.32 11.03
CA THR A 32 -24.86 0.52 10.49
C THR A 32 -24.47 -0.39 9.31
N LEU A 33 -23.17 -0.54 9.02
CA LEU A 33 -22.63 -1.55 8.07
C LEU A 33 -21.88 -2.67 8.81
N GLY A 34 -22.35 -3.07 10.00
CA GLY A 34 -21.65 -4.03 10.85
C GLY A 34 -22.53 -5.03 11.58
N GLN A 35 -23.85 -5.02 11.38
CA GLN A 35 -24.75 -5.89 12.15
C GLN A 35 -26.04 -6.17 11.38
N ARG A 36 -25.98 -7.11 10.44
CA ARG A 36 -27.13 -7.95 10.07
C ARG A 36 -26.63 -9.09 9.21
N LEU A 37 -26.55 -10.30 9.77
CA LEU A 37 -26.82 -11.60 9.14
C LEU A 37 -26.46 -12.73 10.13
N ASP A 38 -27.18 -12.80 11.24
CA ASP A 38 -27.14 -13.96 12.15
C ASP A 38 -28.59 -14.47 12.31
N ASP A 39 -29.06 -15.27 11.35
CA ASP A 39 -29.97 -16.42 11.54
C ASP A 39 -30.46 -16.93 10.17
N GLU A 40 -29.97 -18.09 9.75
CA GLU A 40 -30.75 -19.22 9.19
C GLU A 40 -29.82 -20.38 8.76
N THR A 41 -29.77 -21.42 9.60
CA THR A 41 -29.74 -22.89 9.36
C THR A 41 -28.90 -23.58 8.24
N PRO A 42 -28.53 -24.87 8.44
CA PRO A 42 -27.22 -25.40 8.05
C PRO A 42 -27.23 -26.29 6.81
N ALA A 43 -26.33 -26.04 5.86
CA ALA A 43 -25.60 -27.04 5.06
C ALA A 43 -24.83 -26.32 3.94
N GLU A 44 -23.61 -26.78 3.68
CA GLU A 44 -22.72 -26.37 2.58
C GLU A 44 -22.05 -25.00 2.77
N VAL A 45 -20.99 -25.00 3.58
CA VAL A 45 -19.93 -23.99 3.52
C VAL A 45 -19.29 -24.09 2.12
N LYS A 46 -19.79 -23.31 1.16
CA LYS A 46 -18.95 -22.84 0.06
C LYS A 46 -17.94 -21.91 0.69
N GLU A 47 -16.80 -22.45 1.09
CA GLU A 47 -15.64 -21.64 1.40
C GLU A 47 -15.36 -20.77 0.18
N VAL A 48 -15.78 -19.51 0.26
CA VAL A 48 -15.31 -18.46 -0.62
C VAL A 48 -13.82 -18.39 -0.34
N TRP A 49 -13.04 -19.05 -1.20
CA TRP A 49 -11.59 -19.00 -1.19
C TRP A 49 -11.16 -17.54 -1.16
N LYS A 50 -10.83 -17.05 0.03
CA LYS A 50 -9.91 -15.91 0.16
C LYS A 50 -8.53 -16.56 0.05
N PRO A 51 -7.75 -16.26 -1.00
CA PRO A 51 -6.39 -16.74 -1.06
C PRO A 51 -5.70 -16.33 0.24
N ASP A 52 -5.22 -17.32 0.99
CA ASP A 52 -4.34 -17.06 2.12
C ASP A 52 -3.16 -16.24 1.56
N GLU A 53 -2.86 -15.06 2.13
CA GLU A 53 -1.72 -14.24 1.69
C GLU A 53 -0.40 -15.04 1.77
N ARG A 54 -0.35 -16.11 2.58
CA ARG A 54 0.77 -17.05 2.61
C ARG A 54 0.89 -17.93 1.36
N ILE A 55 -0.14 -18.00 0.53
CA ILE A 55 -0.12 -18.70 -0.77
C ILE A 55 0.48 -17.79 -1.83
N THR A 56 0.23 -16.48 -1.78
CA THR A 56 0.81 -15.55 -2.77
C THR A 56 2.32 -15.41 -2.60
N HIS A 57 2.83 -15.36 -1.36
CA HIS A 57 4.27 -15.27 -1.09
C HIS A 57 5.05 -16.51 -1.57
N ARG A 58 4.48 -17.71 -1.39
CA ARG A 58 5.08 -18.97 -1.88
C ARG A 58 5.11 -19.12 -3.40
N SER A 59 4.36 -18.31 -4.12
CA SER A 59 4.34 -18.35 -5.60
C SER A 59 5.41 -17.47 -6.24
N ARG A 60 5.97 -16.52 -5.50
CA ARG A 60 7.01 -15.62 -6.03
C ARG A 60 8.34 -16.35 -6.10
N GLN A 61 9.04 -16.19 -7.22
CA GLN A 61 10.36 -16.77 -7.39
C GLN A 61 11.30 -16.26 -6.29
N PRO A 62 12.14 -17.13 -5.71
CA PRO A 62 13.05 -16.71 -4.64
C PRO A 62 14.03 -15.62 -5.08
N PHE A 63 14.41 -15.58 -6.37
CA PHE A 63 15.26 -14.54 -6.92
C PHE A 63 14.50 -13.76 -7.99
N GLU A 64 14.54 -12.44 -7.89
CA GLU A 64 13.94 -11.53 -8.85
C GLU A 64 15.00 -10.56 -9.40
N ILE A 65 15.22 -10.55 -10.71
CA ILE A 65 16.12 -9.60 -11.36
C ILE A 65 15.38 -8.26 -11.46
N LEU A 66 15.86 -7.26 -10.72
CA LEU A 66 15.30 -5.90 -10.70
C LEU A 66 15.93 -4.98 -11.74
N TYR A 67 17.21 -5.23 -12.07
CA TYR A 67 17.96 -4.46 -13.04
C TYR A 67 18.95 -5.39 -13.76
N SER A 68 19.09 -5.21 -15.07
CA SER A 68 20.06 -5.91 -15.89
C SER A 68 20.75 -4.87 -16.77
N GLY A 69 21.98 -4.52 -16.44
CA GLY A 69 22.80 -3.48 -17.06
C GLY A 69 23.18 -3.67 -18.53
N SER A 70 22.45 -4.52 -19.28
CA SER A 70 22.59 -4.66 -20.72
C SER A 70 21.39 -4.00 -21.40
N THR A 71 21.57 -2.75 -21.80
CA THR A 71 20.56 -1.96 -22.53
C THR A 71 20.35 -2.45 -23.98
N ASP A 72 21.17 -3.39 -24.47
CA ASP A 72 21.28 -3.69 -25.90
C ASP A 72 20.69 -5.06 -26.29
N GLY A 73 20.05 -5.78 -25.37
CA GLY A 73 19.43 -7.09 -25.65
C GLY A 73 20.43 -8.20 -26.05
N SER A 74 21.71 -7.89 -26.16
CA SER A 74 22.78 -8.87 -26.03
C SER A 74 22.83 -9.29 -24.56
N ASN A 75 23.15 -10.55 -24.30
CA ASN A 75 23.59 -10.99 -22.97
C ASN A 75 24.94 -10.33 -22.67
N GLY A 76 24.97 -9.00 -22.56
CA GLY A 76 26.10 -8.25 -22.01
C GLY A 76 26.22 -8.72 -20.57
N ASP A 77 27.21 -9.56 -20.33
CA ASP A 77 27.51 -10.07 -19.01
C ASP A 77 27.67 -8.87 -18.09
N ALA A 78 26.90 -8.84 -16.99
CA ALA A 78 27.10 -7.85 -15.97
C ALA A 78 28.53 -8.03 -15.42
N ASP A 79 29.24 -6.93 -15.23
CA ASP A 79 30.56 -6.95 -14.60
C ASP A 79 30.45 -7.38 -13.13
N VAL A 80 29.30 -7.09 -12.50
CA VAL A 80 29.00 -7.35 -11.10
C VAL A 80 27.55 -7.81 -10.92
N ASP A 81 27.36 -8.92 -10.20
CA ASP A 81 26.06 -9.32 -9.66
C ASP A 81 25.89 -8.76 -8.23
N ILE A 82 24.75 -8.10 -7.96
CA ILE A 82 24.37 -7.58 -6.65
C ILE A 82 23.14 -8.34 -6.17
N ILE A 83 23.27 -9.08 -5.07
CA ILE A 83 22.15 -9.81 -4.47
C ILE A 83 21.71 -9.10 -3.19
N ALA A 84 20.51 -8.54 -3.21
CA ALA A 84 19.91 -7.84 -2.08
C ALA A 84 19.03 -8.79 -1.26
N VAL A 85 19.37 -8.95 0.02
CA VAL A 85 18.63 -9.75 0.99
C VAL A 85 18.03 -8.81 2.02
N HIS A 86 16.72 -8.88 2.25
CA HIS A 86 16.07 -8.05 3.26
C HIS A 86 16.33 -8.53 4.69
N GLY A 87 16.08 -7.67 5.67
CA GLY A 87 16.26 -7.99 7.09
C GLY A 87 15.08 -8.76 7.72
N LEU A 88 15.22 -9.11 8.99
CA LEU A 88 14.18 -9.76 9.80
C LEU A 88 12.95 -8.87 9.97
N GLY A 89 11.75 -9.48 9.92
CA GLY A 89 10.48 -8.77 9.98
C GLY A 89 10.21 -7.86 8.78
N SER A 90 11.05 -7.97 7.74
CA SER A 90 11.01 -7.14 6.55
C SER A 90 10.48 -7.88 5.33
N ASP A 91 10.27 -7.16 4.23
CA ASP A 91 9.83 -7.76 2.97
C ASP A 91 10.57 -7.14 1.78
N VAL A 92 10.77 -7.95 0.75
CA VAL A 92 11.42 -7.59 -0.51
C VAL A 92 10.80 -6.34 -1.17
N ASP A 93 9.50 -6.11 -1.02
CA ASP A 93 8.78 -5.02 -1.70
C ASP A 93 9.02 -3.62 -1.11
N TRP A 94 9.47 -3.53 0.15
CA TRP A 94 9.59 -2.25 0.83
C TRP A 94 10.91 -2.02 1.55
N SER A 95 11.76 -3.03 1.70
CA SER A 95 13.03 -2.91 2.43
C SER A 95 13.99 -1.85 1.84
N TRP A 96 13.92 -1.63 0.53
CA TRP A 96 14.77 -0.68 -0.19
C TRP A 96 14.00 0.50 -0.78
N THR A 97 12.77 0.70 -0.32
CA THR A 97 11.90 1.77 -0.79
C THR A 97 11.91 2.92 0.20
N TRP A 98 12.54 4.02 -0.18
CA TRP A 98 12.45 5.27 0.57
C TRP A 98 11.07 5.92 0.35
N LYS A 99 10.38 6.22 1.45
CA LYS A 99 9.02 6.80 1.46
C LYS A 99 8.98 8.23 2.02
N GLY A 100 10.12 8.91 2.10
CA GLY A 100 10.23 10.23 2.73
C GLY A 100 9.89 11.43 1.83
N GLY A 101 9.64 11.20 0.53
CA GLY A 101 9.27 12.25 -0.43
C GLY A 101 7.84 12.08 -0.98
N ASP A 102 7.49 12.90 -1.97
CA ASP A 102 6.17 12.88 -2.62
C ASP A 102 5.87 11.55 -3.33
N LYS A 103 6.91 10.82 -3.72
CA LYS A 103 6.83 9.51 -4.37
C LYS A 103 7.79 8.51 -3.71
N PRO A 104 7.38 7.25 -3.52
CA PRO A 104 8.28 6.21 -3.07
C PRO A 104 9.35 5.93 -4.12
N VAL A 105 10.61 5.78 -3.70
CA VAL A 105 11.74 5.47 -4.57
C VAL A 105 12.39 4.17 -4.11
N ASN A 106 12.38 3.15 -4.95
CA ASN A 106 13.12 1.92 -4.72
C ASN A 106 14.57 2.10 -5.20
N TRP A 107 15.52 2.11 -4.26
CA TRP A 107 16.91 2.40 -4.55
C TRP A 107 17.61 1.38 -5.45
N LEU A 108 17.11 0.13 -5.47
CA LEU A 108 17.68 -0.95 -6.27
C LEU A 108 17.24 -0.92 -7.73
N GLN A 109 16.09 -0.30 -8.03
CA GLN A 109 15.46 -0.33 -9.35
C GLN A 109 15.43 1.03 -10.05
N ASP A 110 15.36 2.12 -9.28
CA ASP A 110 15.31 3.47 -9.84
C ASP A 110 16.60 3.79 -10.63
N ILE A 111 16.45 4.26 -11.86
CA ILE A 111 17.58 4.45 -12.78
C ILE A 111 18.57 5.51 -12.29
N ASP A 112 18.12 6.48 -11.50
CA ASP A 112 18.96 7.57 -10.97
C ASP A 112 19.62 7.19 -9.63
N MET A 113 19.41 5.96 -9.13
CA MET A 113 19.92 5.45 -7.85
C MET A 113 21.07 4.45 -8.04
N LEU A 114 20.96 3.23 -7.49
CA LEU A 114 22.04 2.23 -7.55
C LEU A 114 22.42 1.87 -8.99
N PRO A 115 21.47 1.65 -9.93
CA PRO A 115 21.77 1.52 -11.36
C PRO A 115 22.69 2.62 -11.92
N ALA A 116 22.47 3.90 -11.61
CA ALA A 116 23.35 4.98 -12.08
C ALA A 116 24.78 4.92 -11.51
N LYS A 117 24.94 4.35 -10.31
CA LYS A 117 26.26 4.22 -9.66
C LYS A 117 27.02 2.99 -10.14
N VAL A 118 26.32 1.93 -10.52
CA VAL A 118 26.89 0.67 -10.98
C VAL A 118 26.15 0.21 -12.25
N PRO A 119 26.33 0.89 -13.40
CA PRO A 119 25.51 0.67 -14.59
C PRO A 119 25.72 -0.71 -15.23
N SER A 120 26.93 -1.26 -15.17
CA SER A 120 27.22 -2.63 -15.66
C SER A 120 26.90 -3.71 -14.62
N SER A 121 25.81 -3.57 -13.86
CA SER A 121 25.42 -4.54 -12.83
C SER A 121 24.15 -5.31 -13.17
N ARG A 122 24.02 -6.49 -12.59
CA ARG A 122 22.74 -7.20 -12.45
C ARG A 122 22.31 -7.15 -11.00
N ILE A 123 21.15 -6.57 -10.73
CA ILE A 123 20.63 -6.40 -9.38
C ILE A 123 19.51 -7.42 -9.19
N ILE A 124 19.66 -8.27 -8.19
CA ILE A 124 18.75 -9.37 -7.88
C ILE A 124 18.26 -9.18 -6.44
N ALA A 125 16.96 -9.25 -6.22
CA ALA A 125 16.39 -9.31 -4.89
C ALA A 125 16.08 -10.77 -4.51
N TYR A 126 16.50 -11.17 -3.32
CA TYR A 126 16.15 -12.46 -2.74
C TYR A 126 14.89 -12.32 -1.89
N ASN A 127 13.81 -12.94 -2.36
CA ASN A 127 12.55 -13.03 -1.66
C ASN A 127 12.54 -14.27 -0.74
N TYR A 128 12.48 -14.03 0.57
CA TYR A 128 12.31 -15.09 1.56
C TYR A 128 11.31 -14.64 2.63
N GLU A 129 10.66 -15.60 3.30
CA GLU A 129 9.82 -15.26 4.44
C GLU A 129 10.70 -14.98 5.66
N SER A 130 10.59 -13.76 6.21
CA SER A 130 11.40 -13.30 7.35
C SER A 130 10.61 -13.09 8.64
N ARG A 131 9.32 -13.47 8.64
CA ARG A 131 8.40 -13.38 9.79
C ARG A 131 8.15 -14.71 10.48
#